data_AF-A0A1Y2V8V2-F1
#
_entry.id   AF-A0A1Y2V8V2-F1
#
_cell.length_a   1.000
_cell.length_b   1.000
_cell.length_c   1.000
_cell.angle_alpha   90.00
_cell.angle_beta   90.00
_cell.angle_gamma   90.00
#
_symmetry.space_group_name_H-M   'P 1'
#
loop_
_entity.id
_entity.type
_entity.pdbx_description
1 polymer ?
#
loop_
_entity_poly.entity_id
_entity_poly.type
_entity_poly.pdbx_seq_one_letter_code
_entity_poly.pdbx_strand_id
1 'polypeptide(L)'
;MHDIKPVALEAIEACPGICAVVYYGAPSASITGSGLPLLGHIPGDAEEIDAIEVYNTKRHYYAGVKSFFAIPAHEDYHATSASVAHTRTLSFLKPLMDGPYFDIEKIWDEHTYWEFEARSVEETMATMVEEPYVNHIPTLTGGVGRRALTDFYRDHFIFCNPPDTELQLVSRTVGIDRVVDEFLFKATHDRVIDWLAPGIPATGRSISVPFTSVVNIRGDRLYHEHINWDQATLLRQLGLLPDYLPFPYPIAGEESVAHNKSFEYRLPVAGIESAHKFTNESSMESNTMLQYEYREVELGGRKSNLVSYIVTRARRLILSIFR
;
A
#
# COMPACT_ATOMS: atom_id res chain seq x y z
N MET A 1 -27.44 15.42 18.14
CA MET A 1 -27.89 14.69 16.94
C MET A 1 -29.24 15.25 16.55
N HIS A 2 -29.29 16.10 15.53
CA HIS A 2 -30.57 16.61 15.04
C HIS A 2 -31.07 15.67 13.94
N ASP A 3 -32.22 15.07 14.19
CA ASP A 3 -32.93 14.21 13.25
C ASP A 3 -33.11 14.94 11.91
N ILE A 4 -33.02 14.20 10.79
CA ILE A 4 -33.75 14.63 9.59
C ILE A 4 -35.21 14.41 9.95
N LYS A 5 -35.82 15.44 10.55
CA LYS A 5 -37.26 15.44 10.84
C LYS A 5 -37.99 15.06 9.55
N PRO A 6 -39.14 14.37 9.59
CA PRO A 6 -39.93 14.05 8.40
C PRO A 6 -40.12 15.26 7.46
N VAL A 7 -40.26 16.45 8.02
CA VAL A 7 -40.31 17.75 7.32
C VAL A 7 -39.08 18.03 6.43
N ALA A 8 -37.89 17.65 6.86
CA ALA A 8 -36.66 17.84 6.09
C ALA A 8 -36.58 16.88 4.90
N LEU A 9 -37.03 15.62 5.05
CA LEU A 9 -37.09 14.69 3.92
C LEU A 9 -38.17 15.11 2.92
N GLU A 10 -39.35 15.52 3.40
CA GLU A 10 -40.42 16.07 2.54
C GLU A 10 -39.93 17.30 1.74
N ALA A 11 -39.18 18.20 2.38
CA ALA A 11 -38.61 19.37 1.71
C ALA A 11 -37.54 18.98 0.66
N ILE A 12 -36.73 17.96 0.94
CA ILE A 12 -35.74 17.41 0.00
C ILE A 12 -36.44 16.79 -1.21
N GLU A 13 -37.48 15.98 -0.99
CA GLU A 13 -38.25 15.33 -2.05
C GLU A 13 -39.03 16.33 -2.92
N ALA A 14 -39.46 17.44 -2.34
CA ALA A 14 -40.11 18.52 -3.08
C ALA A 14 -39.15 19.29 -4.02
N CYS A 15 -37.84 19.07 -3.93
CA CYS A 15 -36.83 19.76 -4.73
C CYS A 15 -36.49 18.96 -6.00
N PRO A 16 -36.89 19.41 -7.20
CA PRO A 16 -36.73 18.65 -8.45
C PRO A 16 -35.28 18.47 -8.92
N GLY A 17 -34.32 19.20 -8.31
CA GLY A 17 -32.89 19.07 -8.61
C GLY A 17 -32.16 18.03 -7.77
N ILE A 18 -32.81 17.41 -6.78
CA ILE A 18 -32.19 16.40 -5.91
C ILE A 18 -32.53 15.01 -6.46
N CYS A 19 -31.50 14.23 -6.81
CA CYS A 19 -31.67 12.88 -7.34
C CYS A 19 -31.41 11.76 -6.32
N ALA A 20 -30.79 12.06 -5.17
CA ALA A 20 -30.43 11.09 -4.14
C ALA A 20 -30.05 11.78 -2.82
N VAL A 21 -30.03 11.02 -1.72
CA VAL A 21 -29.54 11.50 -0.41
C VAL A 21 -28.48 10.56 0.15
N VAL A 22 -27.38 11.14 0.64
CA VAL A 22 -26.32 10.41 1.35
C VAL A 22 -26.24 10.95 2.77
N TYR A 23 -26.21 10.07 3.76
CA TYR A 23 -26.09 10.45 5.16
C TYR A 23 -25.06 9.61 5.90
N TYR A 24 -24.50 10.20 6.96
CA TYR A 24 -23.53 9.57 7.85
C TYR A 24 -24.10 9.57 9.28
N GLY A 25 -23.90 8.47 10.00
CA GLY A 25 -24.50 8.26 11.32
C GLY A 25 -25.78 7.42 11.28
N ALA A 26 -26.26 6.99 12.45
CA ALA A 26 -27.51 6.27 12.59
C ALA A 26 -28.70 7.25 12.59
N PRO A 27 -29.58 7.24 11.56
CA PRO A 27 -30.87 7.90 11.68
C PRO A 27 -31.68 7.11 12.71
N SER A 28 -32.18 7.80 13.72
CA SER A 28 -33.14 7.31 14.68
C SER A 28 -34.43 6.89 13.96
N ALA A 29 -34.56 5.63 13.54
CA ALA A 29 -35.80 4.95 13.14
C ALA A 29 -36.76 5.63 12.12
N SER A 30 -36.41 6.78 11.53
CA SER A 30 -37.38 7.72 10.92
C SER A 30 -37.26 7.87 9.40
N ILE A 31 -36.23 7.32 8.77
CA ILE A 31 -36.15 7.27 7.30
C ILE A 31 -36.63 5.89 6.85
N THR A 32 -37.95 5.69 6.90
CA THR A 32 -38.63 4.50 6.41
C THR A 32 -39.49 4.92 5.21
N GLY A 33 -38.88 4.90 4.02
CA GLY A 33 -39.54 5.24 2.76
C GLY A 33 -39.20 6.65 2.28
N SER A 34 -38.51 6.71 1.15
CA SER A 34 -38.29 7.93 0.37
C SER A 34 -38.58 7.63 -1.10
N GLY A 35 -39.13 8.61 -1.81
CA GLY A 35 -39.20 8.57 -3.28
C GLY A 35 -37.82 8.67 -3.94
N LEU A 36 -36.81 9.11 -3.19
CA LEU A 36 -35.43 9.25 -3.65
C LEU A 36 -34.56 8.06 -3.21
N PRO A 37 -33.56 7.67 -4.01
CA PRO A 37 -32.50 6.76 -3.59
C PRO A 37 -31.76 7.29 -2.36
N LEU A 38 -31.54 6.42 -1.37
CA LEU A 38 -30.84 6.73 -0.13
C LEU A 38 -29.58 5.87 0.08
N LEU A 39 -28.50 6.48 0.52
CA LEU A 39 -27.28 5.81 0.98
C LEU A 39 -26.91 6.24 2.41
N GLY A 40 -26.83 5.27 3.33
CA GLY A 40 -26.43 5.48 4.71
C GLY A 40 -25.06 4.88 5.04
N HIS A 41 -24.22 5.65 5.73
CA HIS A 41 -22.97 5.19 6.32
C HIS A 41 -23.06 5.19 7.85
N ILE A 42 -23.24 4.01 8.44
CA ILE A 42 -23.65 3.82 9.83
C ILE A 42 -22.45 3.39 10.68
N PRO A 43 -22.11 4.11 11.76
CA PRO A 43 -21.10 3.66 12.73
C PRO A 43 -21.62 2.45 13.52
N GLY A 44 -20.73 1.51 13.84
CA GLY A 44 -21.06 0.30 14.59
C GLY A 44 -21.27 -0.93 13.72
N ASP A 45 -21.66 -2.02 14.38
CA ASP A 45 -21.94 -3.30 13.75
C ASP A 45 -23.33 -3.30 13.10
N ALA A 46 -23.54 -4.18 12.12
CA ALA A 46 -24.86 -4.36 11.53
C ALA A 46 -25.80 -5.02 12.55
N GLU A 47 -26.97 -4.42 12.78
CA GLU A 47 -28.03 -5.03 13.59
C GLU A 47 -28.88 -5.99 12.74
N GLU A 48 -29.38 -7.10 13.31
CA GLU A 48 -30.22 -8.08 12.60
C GLU A 48 -31.50 -7.47 11.99
N ILE A 49 -31.98 -6.35 12.55
CA ILE A 49 -33.20 -5.64 12.13
C ILE A 49 -32.97 -4.85 10.82
N ASP A 50 -31.72 -4.51 10.50
CA ASP A 50 -31.35 -3.78 9.29
C ASP A 50 -31.20 -4.67 8.04
N ALA A 51 -31.38 -5.99 8.18
CA ALA A 51 -31.35 -6.95 7.08
C ALA A 51 -32.61 -6.90 6.19
N ILE A 52 -33.64 -6.14 6.59
CA ILE A 52 -34.79 -5.86 5.73
C ILE A 52 -34.39 -4.73 4.78
N GLU A 53 -34.05 -5.08 3.53
CA GLU A 53 -33.86 -4.10 2.46
C GLU A 53 -35.12 -3.26 2.31
N VAL A 54 -35.08 -2.03 2.82
CA VAL A 54 -36.10 -1.03 2.53
C VAL A 54 -35.91 -0.61 1.09
N TYR A 55 -36.98 -0.69 0.29
CA TYR A 55 -36.97 -0.27 -1.12
C TYR A 55 -36.29 1.10 -1.26
N ASN A 56 -35.34 1.21 -2.20
CA ASN A 56 -34.61 2.43 -2.51
C ASN A 56 -33.60 2.91 -1.43
N THR A 57 -33.22 2.08 -0.46
CA THR A 57 -32.24 2.44 0.59
C THR A 57 -31.09 1.43 0.67
N LYS A 58 -29.85 1.92 0.63
CA LYS A 58 -28.63 1.13 0.84
C LYS A 58 -27.91 1.60 2.10
N ARG A 59 -27.47 0.67 2.95
CA ARG A 59 -26.73 0.98 4.19
C ARG A 59 -25.40 0.23 4.24
N HIS A 60 -24.38 0.89 4.78
CA HIS A 60 -23.07 0.31 5.06
C HIS A 60 -22.68 0.57 6.50
N TYR A 61 -22.19 -0.47 7.18
CA TYR A 61 -21.82 -0.44 8.59
C TYR A 61 -20.31 -0.40 8.73
N TYR A 62 -19.84 0.30 9.76
CA TYR A 62 -18.42 0.54 10.03
C TYR A 62 -18.13 0.21 11.49
N ALA A 63 -17.64 -1.01 11.74
CA ALA A 63 -17.30 -1.47 13.07
C ALA A 63 -16.23 -0.58 13.72
N GLY A 64 -16.39 -0.31 15.02
CA GLY A 64 -15.39 0.41 15.82
C GLY A 64 -15.23 1.91 15.55
N VAL A 65 -16.07 2.53 14.71
CA VAL A 65 -16.04 3.99 14.49
C VAL A 65 -17.25 4.70 15.10
N LYS A 66 -17.16 6.02 15.27
CA LYS A 66 -18.24 6.88 15.81
C LYS A 66 -18.90 7.71 14.72
N SER A 67 -20.00 8.40 15.03
CA SER A 67 -20.88 9.07 14.05
C SER A 67 -20.21 10.08 13.11
N PHE A 68 -19.16 10.76 13.55
CA PHE A 68 -18.48 11.80 12.75
C PHE A 68 -17.22 11.29 12.05
N PHE A 69 -17.08 9.97 11.86
CA PHE A 69 -15.87 9.35 11.31
C PHE A 69 -15.44 9.84 9.93
N ALA A 70 -16.35 10.44 9.16
CA ALA A 70 -16.10 10.93 7.82
C ALA A 70 -15.68 12.41 7.77
N ILE A 71 -15.64 13.13 8.89
CA ILE A 71 -15.34 14.57 8.93
C ILE A 71 -13.88 14.75 9.38
N PRO A 72 -12.93 15.14 8.48
CA PRO A 72 -11.50 15.22 8.81
C PRO A 72 -11.16 16.11 10.01
N ALA A 73 -11.93 17.19 10.22
CA ALA A 73 -11.70 18.13 11.31
C ALA A 73 -12.28 17.68 12.66
N HIS A 74 -12.99 16.55 12.73
CA HIS A 74 -13.63 16.06 13.96
C HIS A 74 -12.72 15.06 14.68
N GLU A 75 -12.78 15.01 16.01
CA GLU A 75 -11.97 14.10 16.85
C GLU A 75 -12.22 12.61 16.57
N ASP A 76 -13.40 12.30 16.03
CA ASP A 76 -13.84 10.95 15.71
C ASP A 76 -13.43 10.51 14.30
N TYR A 77 -12.72 11.36 13.55
CA TYR A 77 -12.31 11.07 12.18
C TYR A 77 -11.55 9.74 12.09
N HIS A 78 -11.98 8.88 11.18
CA HIS A 78 -11.35 7.60 10.93
C HIS A 78 -11.06 7.45 9.44
N ALA A 79 -9.82 7.78 9.05
CA ALA A 79 -9.42 7.94 7.65
C ALA A 79 -9.73 6.73 6.76
N THR A 80 -9.52 5.51 7.25
CA THR A 80 -9.75 4.29 6.47
C THR A 80 -11.24 4.08 6.19
N SER A 81 -12.10 4.23 7.21
CA SER A 81 -13.56 4.14 7.05
C SER A 81 -14.11 5.27 6.19
N ALA A 82 -13.61 6.50 6.37
CA ALA A 82 -13.99 7.66 5.57
C ALA A 82 -13.65 7.46 4.09
N SER A 83 -12.47 6.92 3.78
CA SER A 83 -12.03 6.61 2.41
C SER A 83 -12.95 5.59 1.73
N VAL A 84 -13.28 4.49 2.42
CA VAL A 84 -14.21 3.47 1.90
C VAL A 84 -15.62 4.03 1.73
N ALA A 85 -16.10 4.82 2.70
CA ALA A 85 -17.41 5.48 2.61
C ALA A 85 -17.49 6.47 1.45
N HIS A 86 -16.40 7.17 1.15
CA HIS A 86 -16.30 8.06 0.00
C HIS A 86 -16.43 7.30 -1.32
N THR A 87 -15.65 6.22 -1.53
CA THR A 87 -15.76 5.38 -2.74
C THR A 87 -17.20 4.86 -2.91
N ARG A 88 -17.82 4.34 -1.85
CA ARG A 88 -19.22 3.88 -1.86
C ARG A 88 -20.21 4.99 -2.22
N THR A 89 -19.96 6.21 -1.74
CA THR A 89 -20.75 7.40 -2.08
C THR A 89 -20.64 7.75 -3.55
N LEU A 90 -19.43 7.74 -4.13
CA LEU A 90 -19.24 7.99 -5.56
C LEU A 90 -19.89 6.91 -6.43
N SER A 91 -19.75 5.63 -6.05
CA SER A 91 -20.40 4.51 -6.76
C SER A 91 -21.92 4.60 -6.75
N PHE A 92 -22.50 5.23 -5.73
CA PHE A 92 -23.94 5.44 -5.61
C PHE A 92 -24.42 6.67 -6.38
N LEU A 93 -23.73 7.81 -6.23
CA LEU A 93 -24.17 9.08 -6.79
C LEU A 93 -23.92 9.21 -8.29
N LYS A 94 -22.73 8.83 -8.78
CA LYS A 94 -22.37 9.07 -10.19
C LYS A 94 -23.37 8.46 -11.19
N PRO A 95 -23.87 7.21 -11.02
CA PRO A 95 -24.87 6.64 -11.92
C PRO A 95 -26.23 7.37 -11.89
N LEU A 96 -26.60 7.97 -10.76
CA LEU A 96 -27.84 8.72 -10.60
C LEU A 96 -27.75 10.14 -11.19
N MET A 97 -26.53 10.69 -11.23
CA MET A 97 -26.23 12.02 -11.74
C MET A 97 -25.70 12.03 -13.19
N ASP A 98 -25.43 10.85 -13.75
CA ASP A 98 -24.70 10.67 -15.01
C ASP A 98 -23.34 11.40 -15.04
N GLY A 99 -22.59 11.29 -13.93
CA GLY A 99 -21.23 11.81 -13.81
C GLY A 99 -21.02 12.75 -12.61
N PRO A 100 -19.92 13.54 -12.63
CA PRO A 100 -18.87 13.55 -13.64
C PRO A 100 -18.04 12.25 -13.64
N TYR A 101 -17.70 11.79 -14.85
CA TYR A 101 -16.77 10.69 -15.08
C TYR A 101 -15.45 11.25 -15.61
N PHE A 102 -14.35 10.78 -15.04
CA PHE A 102 -13.00 11.14 -15.45
C PHE A 102 -12.31 9.89 -15.98
N ASP A 103 -11.48 10.06 -17.00
CA ASP A 103 -10.60 9.00 -17.48
C ASP A 103 -9.44 8.85 -16.49
N ILE A 104 -9.68 8.06 -15.44
CA ILE A 104 -8.75 7.91 -14.33
C ILE A 104 -7.51 7.08 -14.71
N GLU A 105 -7.58 6.27 -15.76
CA GLU A 105 -6.42 5.58 -16.32
C GLU A 105 -5.50 6.58 -16.99
N LYS A 106 -6.05 7.48 -17.82
CA LYS A 106 -5.27 8.52 -18.47
C LYS A 106 -4.58 9.45 -17.46
N ILE A 107 -5.25 9.81 -16.37
CA ILE A 107 -4.66 10.62 -15.29
C ILE A 107 -3.44 9.90 -14.68
N TRP A 108 -3.56 8.59 -14.46
CA TRP A 108 -2.49 7.79 -13.89
C TRP A 108 -1.33 7.58 -14.88
N ASP A 109 -1.62 7.29 -16.15
CA ASP A 109 -0.61 7.15 -17.19
C ASP A 109 0.14 8.48 -17.43
N GLU A 110 -0.55 9.62 -17.34
CA GLU A 110 0.07 10.95 -17.39
C GLU A 110 0.99 11.18 -16.19
N HIS A 111 0.55 10.85 -14.98
CA HIS A 111 1.35 10.99 -13.76
C HIS A 111 2.67 10.20 -13.85
N THR A 112 2.58 8.91 -14.20
CA THR A 112 3.75 8.02 -14.31
C THR A 112 4.69 8.42 -15.45
N TYR A 113 4.17 8.96 -16.55
CA TYR A 113 4.99 9.53 -17.62
C TYR A 113 5.91 10.65 -17.10
N TRP A 114 5.39 11.55 -16.27
CA TRP A 114 6.19 12.63 -15.69
C TRP A 114 7.21 12.14 -14.67
N GLU A 115 6.90 11.10 -13.91
CA GLU A 115 7.81 10.53 -12.91
C GLU A 115 8.98 9.77 -13.51
N PHE A 116 8.73 8.92 -14.52
CA PHE A 116 9.73 7.95 -15.00
C PHE A 116 10.37 8.39 -16.33
N GLU A 117 9.57 8.92 -17.26
CA GLU A 117 10.01 9.10 -18.65
C GLU A 117 10.50 10.51 -18.90
N ALA A 118 9.65 11.51 -18.61
CA ALA A 118 10.02 12.91 -18.73
C ALA A 118 10.81 13.44 -17.51
N ARG A 119 10.69 12.76 -16.36
CA ARG A 119 11.39 13.06 -15.11
C ARG A 119 11.24 14.53 -14.67
N SER A 120 10.00 15.00 -14.57
CA SER A 120 9.66 16.38 -14.20
C SER A 120 8.90 16.44 -12.87
N VAL A 121 9.57 16.94 -11.82
CA VAL A 121 8.94 17.15 -10.50
C VAL A 121 7.75 18.09 -10.59
N GLU A 122 7.87 19.19 -11.36
CA GLU A 122 6.83 20.22 -11.47
C GLU A 122 5.56 19.65 -12.11
N GLU A 123 5.70 18.93 -13.23
CA GLU A 123 4.56 18.36 -13.95
C GLU A 123 3.95 17.19 -13.17
N THR A 124 4.75 16.33 -12.53
CA THR A 124 4.24 15.30 -11.61
C THR A 124 3.37 15.94 -10.53
N MET A 125 3.86 16.98 -9.85
CA MET A 125 3.09 17.66 -8.81
C MET A 125 1.86 18.40 -9.36
N ALA A 126 1.84 18.81 -10.62
CA ALA A 126 0.70 19.47 -11.26
C ALA A 126 -0.49 18.53 -11.47
N THR A 127 -0.26 17.23 -11.64
CA THR A 127 -1.34 16.21 -11.76
C THR A 127 -2.04 15.88 -10.43
N MET A 128 -1.48 16.33 -9.31
CA MET A 128 -1.95 15.97 -7.96
C MET A 128 -2.87 17.03 -7.35
N VAL A 129 -3.71 16.61 -6.39
CA VAL A 129 -4.57 17.50 -5.58
C VAL A 129 -3.76 18.47 -4.69
N GLU A 130 -4.47 19.32 -3.95
CA GLU A 130 -3.84 20.30 -3.05
C GLU A 130 -3.20 19.68 -1.81
N GLU A 131 -3.73 18.56 -1.31
CA GLU A 131 -3.18 17.84 -0.16
C GLU A 131 -2.87 16.38 -0.54
N PRO A 132 -1.88 16.12 -1.42
CA PRO A 132 -1.59 14.80 -1.91
C PRO A 132 -0.67 14.02 -0.95
N TYR A 133 -0.58 12.71 -1.11
CA TYR A 133 0.49 11.95 -0.47
C TYR A 133 0.87 10.68 -1.22
N VAL A 134 2.12 10.27 -1.07
CA VAL A 134 2.62 8.97 -1.54
C VAL A 134 3.17 8.20 -0.34
N ASN A 135 2.87 6.91 -0.27
CA ASN A 135 3.43 6.03 0.75
C ASN A 135 3.94 4.73 0.13
N HIS A 136 5.26 4.59 0.12
CA HIS A 136 5.94 3.33 -0.15
C HIS A 136 5.93 2.49 1.12
N ILE A 137 5.01 1.54 1.20
CA ILE A 137 4.70 0.81 2.44
C ILE A 137 5.92 0.09 3.03
N PRO A 138 6.77 -0.62 2.26
CA PRO A 138 7.86 -1.40 2.84
C PRO A 138 8.99 -0.56 3.45
N THR A 139 9.21 0.65 2.95
CA THR A 139 10.30 1.54 3.39
C THR A 139 9.82 2.75 4.18
N LEU A 140 8.51 2.96 4.26
CA LEU A 140 7.87 4.16 4.85
C LEU A 140 8.40 5.46 4.23
N THR A 141 8.78 5.42 2.96
CA THR A 141 9.23 6.60 2.21
C THR A 141 8.05 7.23 1.45
N GLY A 142 8.20 8.50 1.08
CA GLY A 142 7.16 9.29 0.44
C GLY A 142 7.06 10.68 1.04
N GLY A 143 5.90 11.30 0.91
CA GLY A 143 5.63 12.63 1.44
C GLY A 143 4.13 12.89 1.57
N VAL A 144 3.75 13.73 2.54
CA VAL A 144 2.37 14.16 2.80
C VAL A 144 2.25 15.66 2.64
N GLY A 145 1.29 16.11 1.82
CA GLY A 145 1.12 17.50 1.41
C GLY A 145 2.12 17.91 0.33
N ARG A 146 1.80 18.97 -0.41
CA ARG A 146 2.58 19.35 -1.61
C ARG A 146 4.05 19.59 -1.33
N ARG A 147 4.38 20.28 -0.25
CA ARG A 147 5.77 20.65 0.07
C ARG A 147 6.64 19.42 0.31
N ALA A 148 6.24 18.56 1.26
CA ALA A 148 7.04 17.38 1.61
C ALA A 148 7.12 16.39 0.45
N LEU A 149 6.04 16.25 -0.34
CA LEU A 149 6.05 15.37 -1.49
C LEU A 149 6.90 15.91 -2.64
N THR A 150 6.89 17.23 -2.89
CA THR A 150 7.79 17.86 -3.87
C THR A 150 9.25 17.64 -3.50
N ASP A 151 9.59 17.77 -2.21
CA ASP A 151 10.95 17.52 -1.71
C ASP A 151 11.34 16.06 -1.89
N PHE A 152 10.44 15.13 -1.55
CA PHE A 152 10.66 13.71 -1.77
C PHE A 152 10.87 13.37 -3.26
N TYR A 153 10.03 13.88 -4.16
CA TYR A 153 10.16 13.60 -5.59
C TYR A 153 11.47 14.10 -6.18
N ARG A 154 11.86 15.33 -5.82
CA ARG A 154 13.09 15.96 -6.30
C ARG A 154 14.34 15.28 -5.75
N ASP A 155 14.35 14.92 -4.48
CA ASP A 155 15.59 14.57 -3.80
C ASP A 155 15.76 13.04 -3.63
N HIS A 156 14.68 12.25 -3.69
CA HIS A 156 14.69 10.83 -3.31
C HIS A 156 13.95 9.86 -4.27
N PHE A 157 13.29 10.35 -5.32
CA PHE A 157 12.50 9.51 -6.23
C PHE A 157 12.90 9.66 -7.70
N ILE A 158 12.45 10.74 -8.36
CA ILE A 158 12.46 10.89 -9.83
C ILE A 158 13.87 10.72 -10.42
N PHE A 159 14.87 11.35 -9.81
CA PHE A 159 16.24 11.32 -10.30
C PHE A 159 17.10 10.18 -9.73
N CYS A 160 16.58 9.45 -8.75
CA CYS A 160 17.26 8.30 -8.13
C CYS A 160 17.02 6.99 -8.89
N ASN A 161 16.08 6.97 -9.83
CA ASN A 161 15.80 5.81 -10.67
C ASN A 161 16.93 5.55 -11.69
N PRO A 162 17.42 4.30 -11.80
CA PRO A 162 18.34 3.90 -12.87
C PRO A 162 17.84 4.27 -14.28
N PRO A 163 18.74 4.39 -15.28
CA PRO A 163 18.34 4.76 -16.64
C PRO A 163 17.62 3.63 -17.36
N ASP A 164 17.82 2.38 -16.92
CA ASP A 164 17.17 1.17 -17.43
C ASP A 164 15.94 0.75 -16.60
N THR A 165 15.40 1.67 -15.79
CA THR A 165 14.16 1.41 -15.06
C THR A 165 13.01 1.16 -16.03
N GLU A 166 12.31 0.05 -15.83
CA GLU A 166 11.15 -0.36 -16.61
C GLU A 166 10.01 -0.76 -15.67
N LEU A 167 8.82 -0.26 -15.94
CA LEU A 167 7.57 -0.69 -15.30
C LEU A 167 6.79 -1.57 -16.27
N GLN A 168 6.81 -2.88 -16.05
CA GLN A 168 6.02 -3.81 -16.85
C GLN A 168 4.66 -4.05 -16.19
N LEU A 169 3.60 -3.41 -16.69
CA LEU A 169 2.23 -3.67 -16.26
C LEU A 169 1.85 -5.13 -16.52
N VAL A 170 1.30 -5.78 -15.50
CA VAL A 170 0.80 -7.17 -15.54
C VAL A 170 -0.73 -7.18 -15.50
N SER A 171 -1.32 -6.41 -14.58
CA SER A 171 -2.77 -6.28 -14.47
C SER A 171 -3.15 -4.88 -14.01
N ARG A 172 -4.34 -4.42 -14.41
CA ARG A 172 -4.94 -3.16 -13.98
C ARG A 172 -6.40 -3.39 -13.64
N THR A 173 -6.81 -2.95 -12.45
CA THR A 173 -8.21 -2.91 -12.02
C THR A 173 -8.64 -1.47 -11.82
N VAL A 174 -9.73 -1.08 -12.48
CA VAL A 174 -10.24 0.29 -12.47
C VAL A 174 -11.55 0.34 -11.67
N GLY A 175 -11.56 1.15 -10.61
CA GLY A 175 -12.72 1.44 -9.79
C GLY A 175 -13.36 2.79 -10.12
N ILE A 176 -14.31 3.24 -9.29
CA ILE A 176 -15.02 4.52 -9.51
C ILE A 176 -14.13 5.76 -9.27
N ASP A 177 -13.06 5.60 -8.49
CA ASP A 177 -12.14 6.66 -8.02
C ASP A 177 -10.71 6.14 -7.77
N ARG A 178 -10.36 4.96 -8.30
CA ARG A 178 -9.07 4.32 -8.02
C ARG A 178 -8.61 3.41 -9.15
N VAL A 179 -7.32 3.42 -9.41
CA VAL A 179 -6.62 2.45 -10.25
C VAL A 179 -5.77 1.56 -9.34
N VAL A 180 -5.82 0.25 -9.56
CA VAL A 180 -4.95 -0.72 -8.90
C VAL A 180 -4.12 -1.41 -9.95
N ASP A 181 -2.81 -1.17 -9.92
CA ASP A 181 -1.86 -1.75 -10.85
C ASP A 181 -1.02 -2.82 -10.17
N GLU A 182 -0.89 -3.94 -10.86
CA GLU A 182 0.05 -5.02 -10.59
C GLU A 182 1.13 -4.96 -11.68
N PHE A 183 2.40 -4.80 -11.32
CA PHE A 183 3.47 -4.62 -12.29
C PHE A 183 4.81 -5.18 -11.78
N LEU A 184 5.75 -5.40 -12.70
CA LEU A 184 7.15 -5.63 -12.33
C LEU A 184 7.91 -4.32 -12.41
N PHE A 185 8.58 -3.96 -11.31
CA PHE A 185 9.65 -2.97 -11.32
C PHE A 185 10.95 -3.66 -11.70
N LYS A 186 11.57 -3.25 -12.81
CA LYS A 186 12.87 -3.76 -13.24
C LYS A 186 13.88 -2.64 -13.30
N ALA A 187 15.10 -2.93 -12.88
CA ALA A 187 16.24 -2.02 -13.02
C ALA A 187 17.55 -2.76 -12.79
N THR A 188 18.66 -2.15 -13.21
CA THR A 188 19.98 -2.50 -12.67
C THR A 188 20.25 -1.65 -11.43
N HIS A 189 20.60 -2.27 -10.30
CA HIS A 189 20.97 -1.55 -9.07
C HIS A 189 22.38 -0.95 -9.18
N ASP A 190 22.53 0.06 -10.04
CA ASP A 190 23.77 0.78 -10.39
C ASP A 190 24.06 1.99 -9.50
N ARG A 191 23.09 2.39 -8.66
CA ARG A 191 23.12 3.53 -7.75
C ARG A 191 22.26 3.22 -6.51
N VAL A 192 22.28 4.12 -5.54
CA VAL A 192 21.32 4.07 -4.42
C VAL A 192 19.95 4.48 -4.94
N ILE A 193 18.93 3.65 -4.71
CA ILE A 193 17.53 3.94 -5.02
C ILE A 193 16.81 4.18 -3.69
N ASP A 194 16.81 5.44 -3.22
CA ASP A 194 16.44 5.78 -1.83
C ASP A 194 15.06 5.28 -1.42
N TRP A 195 14.07 5.40 -2.31
CA TRP A 195 12.71 4.98 -2.02
C TRP A 195 12.54 3.45 -1.95
N LEU A 196 13.38 2.70 -2.67
CA LEU A 196 13.29 1.24 -2.83
C LEU A 196 14.18 0.47 -1.84
N ALA A 197 15.44 0.90 -1.72
CA ALA A 197 16.48 0.27 -0.92
C ALA A 197 17.33 1.32 -0.17
N PRO A 198 16.73 2.07 0.79
CA PRO A 198 17.40 3.20 1.43
C PRO A 198 18.75 2.81 2.03
N GLY A 199 19.81 3.55 1.66
CA GLY A 199 21.16 3.39 2.20
C GLY A 199 21.93 2.17 1.68
N ILE A 200 21.40 1.39 0.73
CA ILE A 200 22.12 0.27 0.11
C ILE A 200 22.90 0.79 -1.12
N PRO A 201 24.25 0.72 -1.12
CA PRO A 201 25.05 1.11 -2.29
C PRO A 201 24.80 0.21 -3.49
N ALA A 202 25.15 0.71 -4.68
CA ALA A 202 25.08 -0.03 -5.93
C ALA A 202 25.67 -1.45 -5.79
N THR A 203 24.88 -2.45 -6.17
CA THR A 203 25.30 -3.86 -6.18
C THR A 203 25.63 -4.35 -7.58
N GLY A 204 25.22 -3.60 -8.62
CA GLY A 204 25.37 -3.96 -10.03
C GLY A 204 24.48 -5.13 -10.47
N ARG A 205 23.54 -5.57 -9.62
CA ARG A 205 22.63 -6.68 -9.92
C ARG A 205 21.37 -6.15 -10.61
N SER A 206 20.90 -6.91 -11.59
CA SER A 206 19.56 -6.71 -12.16
C SER A 206 18.52 -7.20 -11.15
N ILE A 207 17.48 -6.41 -10.96
CA ILE A 207 16.32 -6.72 -10.15
C ILE A 207 15.07 -6.68 -11.02
N SER A 208 14.11 -7.54 -10.70
CA SER A 208 12.76 -7.58 -11.26
C SER A 208 11.83 -8.00 -10.13
N VAL A 209 11.14 -7.04 -9.53
CA VAL A 209 10.37 -7.24 -8.30
C VAL A 209 8.90 -6.98 -8.58
N PRO A 210 7.96 -7.85 -8.14
CA PRO A 210 6.53 -7.57 -8.22
C PRO A 210 6.09 -6.45 -7.29
N PHE A 211 5.25 -5.57 -7.83
CA PHE A 211 4.68 -4.41 -7.14
C PHE A 211 3.16 -4.40 -7.25
N THR A 212 2.53 -3.78 -6.25
CA THR A 212 1.13 -3.37 -6.32
C THR A 212 1.03 -1.89 -5.97
N SER A 213 0.47 -1.09 -6.87
CA SER A 213 0.11 0.31 -6.60
C SER A 213 -1.39 0.46 -6.48
N VAL A 214 -1.82 1.20 -5.47
CA VAL A 214 -3.22 1.57 -5.21
C VAL A 214 -3.33 3.08 -5.30
N VAL A 215 -3.81 3.59 -6.43
CA VAL A 215 -3.81 5.01 -6.78
C VAL A 215 -5.22 5.57 -6.69
N ASN A 216 -5.47 6.47 -5.74
CA ASN A 216 -6.77 7.12 -5.59
C ASN A 216 -6.80 8.47 -6.31
N ILE A 217 -7.91 8.75 -6.99
CA ILE A 217 -8.12 9.95 -7.77
C ILE A 217 -9.36 10.69 -7.25
N ARG A 218 -9.27 12.01 -7.19
CA ARG A 218 -10.33 12.91 -6.74
C ARG A 218 -10.62 13.90 -7.86
N GLY A 219 -11.73 13.67 -8.55
CA GLY A 219 -12.06 14.45 -9.74
C GLY A 219 -11.08 14.16 -10.87
N ASP A 220 -10.42 15.19 -11.36
CA ASP A 220 -9.42 15.17 -12.43
C ASP A 220 -7.96 15.08 -11.93
N ARG A 221 -7.74 14.82 -10.63
CA ARG A 221 -6.38 14.82 -10.04
C ARG A 221 -6.09 13.62 -9.16
N LEU A 222 -4.83 13.21 -9.14
CA LEU A 222 -4.33 12.16 -8.26
C LEU A 222 -4.33 12.66 -6.81
N TYR A 223 -4.93 11.89 -5.90
CA TYR A 223 -4.94 12.18 -4.47
C TYR A 223 -3.80 11.49 -3.75
N HIS A 224 -3.77 10.16 -3.78
CA HIS A 224 -2.73 9.42 -3.10
C HIS A 224 -2.39 8.09 -3.71
N GLU A 225 -1.24 7.59 -3.31
CA GLU A 225 -0.70 6.30 -3.73
C GLU A 225 -0.26 5.49 -2.53
N HIS A 226 -0.65 4.21 -2.52
CA HIS A 226 -0.05 3.20 -1.65
C HIS A 226 0.65 2.17 -2.52
N ILE A 227 1.98 2.11 -2.43
CA ILE A 227 2.81 1.25 -3.25
C ILE A 227 3.44 0.18 -2.35
N ASN A 228 3.22 -1.08 -2.70
CA ASN A 228 3.70 -2.24 -1.96
C ASN A 228 4.60 -3.11 -2.84
N TRP A 229 5.59 -3.72 -2.19
CA TRP A 229 6.40 -4.80 -2.73
C TRP A 229 6.95 -5.64 -1.56
N ASP A 230 7.53 -6.79 -1.85
CA ASP A 230 8.21 -7.60 -0.84
C ASP A 230 9.70 -7.21 -0.73
N GLN A 231 10.05 -6.57 0.40
CA GLN A 231 11.43 -6.16 0.68
C GLN A 231 12.39 -7.36 0.77
N ALA A 232 11.93 -8.52 1.24
CA ALA A 232 12.78 -9.69 1.34
C ALA A 232 13.12 -10.25 -0.06
N THR A 233 12.15 -10.28 -0.97
CA THR A 233 12.36 -10.60 -2.39
C THR A 233 13.42 -9.68 -3.02
N LEU A 234 13.30 -8.36 -2.80
CA LEU A 234 14.28 -7.39 -3.27
C LEU A 234 15.69 -7.67 -2.70
N LEU A 235 15.83 -7.80 -1.39
CA LEU A 235 17.13 -8.05 -0.74
C LEU A 235 17.77 -9.37 -1.20
N ARG A 236 16.95 -10.39 -1.50
CA ARG A 236 17.41 -11.66 -2.06
C ARG A 236 17.96 -11.48 -3.47
N GLN A 237 17.26 -10.75 -4.34
CA GLN A 237 17.76 -10.44 -5.69
C GLN A 237 19.02 -9.56 -5.66
N LEU A 238 19.13 -8.65 -4.69
CA LEU A 238 20.34 -7.86 -4.42
C LEU A 238 21.50 -8.70 -3.84
N GLY A 239 21.28 -9.96 -3.48
CA GLY A 239 22.29 -10.84 -2.91
C GLY A 239 22.70 -10.46 -1.49
N LEU A 240 21.81 -9.77 -0.76
CA LEU A 240 22.03 -9.27 0.59
C LEU A 240 21.28 -10.07 1.66
N LEU A 241 20.35 -10.93 1.25
CA LEU A 241 19.62 -11.82 2.13
C LEU A 241 20.27 -13.21 2.16
N PRO A 242 20.68 -13.73 3.34
CA PRO A 242 21.23 -15.08 3.44
C PRO A 242 20.14 -16.14 3.26
N ASP A 243 20.50 -17.35 2.82
CA ASP A 243 19.54 -18.44 2.66
C ASP A 243 18.98 -18.99 3.98
N TYR A 244 19.74 -18.84 5.07
CA TYR A 244 19.42 -19.37 6.39
C TYR A 244 19.58 -18.28 7.45
N LEU A 245 18.66 -18.25 8.42
CA LEU A 245 18.77 -17.44 9.62
C LEU A 245 18.78 -18.30 10.88
N PRO A 246 19.38 -17.83 11.99
CA PRO A 246 19.31 -18.51 13.27
C PRO A 246 17.86 -18.70 13.72
N PHE A 247 17.56 -19.86 14.30
CA PHE A 247 16.32 -20.14 14.99
C PHE A 247 16.57 -20.08 16.51
N PRO A 248 16.14 -19.01 17.21
CA PRO A 248 16.52 -18.78 18.60
C PRO A 248 15.55 -19.41 19.62
N TYR A 249 14.54 -20.15 19.16
CA TYR A 249 13.49 -20.71 20.01
C TYR A 249 13.70 -22.22 20.26
N PRO A 250 13.16 -22.77 21.36
CA PRO A 250 13.15 -24.21 21.59
C PRO A 250 12.41 -24.96 20.48
N ILE A 251 12.90 -26.16 20.15
CA ILE A 251 12.26 -27.08 19.22
C ILE A 251 11.71 -28.27 20.02
N ALA A 252 10.41 -28.52 19.89
CA ALA A 252 9.75 -29.61 20.60
C ALA A 252 10.39 -30.96 20.25
N GLY A 253 10.72 -31.77 21.27
CA GLY A 253 11.42 -33.05 21.08
C GLY A 253 12.95 -32.93 20.99
N GLU A 254 13.48 -31.72 20.82
CA GLU A 254 14.93 -31.41 20.84
C GLU A 254 15.32 -30.65 22.13
N GLU A 255 14.53 -30.79 23.18
CA GLU A 255 14.76 -30.15 24.49
C GLU A 255 15.97 -30.72 25.24
N SER A 256 16.39 -31.95 24.90
CA SER A 256 17.50 -32.66 25.56
C SER A 256 18.86 -32.43 24.90
N VAL A 257 18.90 -31.70 23.78
CA VAL A 257 20.10 -31.66 22.95
C VAL A 257 21.09 -30.62 23.51
N ALA A 258 22.28 -31.11 23.82
CA ALA A 258 23.33 -30.48 24.62
C ALA A 258 23.59 -28.97 24.34
N HIS A 259 24.16 -28.29 25.34
CA HIS A 259 24.60 -26.88 25.40
C HIS A 259 25.51 -26.39 24.23
N ASN A 260 25.77 -27.21 23.20
CA ASN A 260 26.69 -26.97 22.09
C ASN A 260 26.04 -26.96 20.69
N LYS A 261 24.71 -26.99 20.57
CA LYS A 261 24.02 -27.00 19.28
C LYS A 261 23.21 -25.72 19.07
N SER A 262 23.12 -25.29 17.82
CA SER A 262 22.27 -24.19 17.40
C SER A 262 21.52 -24.58 16.14
N PHE A 263 20.36 -23.98 15.89
CA PHE A 263 19.55 -24.27 14.73
C PHE A 263 19.48 -23.08 13.80
N GLU A 264 19.36 -23.37 12.51
CA GLU A 264 19.04 -22.38 11.48
C GLU A 264 17.85 -22.87 10.67
N TYR A 265 17.01 -21.95 10.21
CA TYR A 265 15.92 -22.27 9.29
C TYR A 265 16.17 -21.62 7.93
N ARG A 266 15.77 -22.31 6.87
CA ARG A 266 15.84 -21.75 5.52
C ARG A 266 14.78 -20.66 5.38
N LEU A 267 15.15 -19.50 4.86
CA LEU A 267 14.22 -18.41 4.65
C LEU A 267 13.16 -18.77 3.60
N PRO A 268 11.86 -18.66 3.91
CA PRO A 268 10.77 -18.86 2.95
C PRO A 268 10.57 -17.61 2.09
N VAL A 269 11.63 -17.20 1.39
CA VAL A 269 11.67 -15.97 0.59
C VAL A 269 12.08 -16.30 -0.82
N ALA A 270 11.26 -15.91 -1.78
CA ALA A 270 11.55 -16.03 -3.20
C ALA A 270 12.35 -14.83 -3.72
N GLY A 271 13.23 -15.03 -4.68
CA GLY A 271 13.99 -13.99 -5.39
C GLY A 271 13.38 -13.66 -6.75
N ILE A 272 14.15 -13.87 -7.82
CA ILE A 272 13.71 -13.60 -9.20
C ILE A 272 12.53 -14.49 -9.62
N GLU A 273 12.42 -15.65 -8.99
CA GLU A 273 11.39 -16.63 -9.26
C GLU A 273 9.98 -16.08 -8.98
N SER A 274 9.82 -15.16 -8.02
CA SER A 274 8.55 -14.43 -7.80
C SER A 274 8.11 -13.68 -9.05
N ALA A 275 9.02 -12.99 -9.75
CA ALA A 275 8.66 -12.22 -10.94
C ALA A 275 8.30 -13.12 -12.12
N HIS A 276 9.00 -14.25 -12.29
CA HIS A 276 8.66 -15.23 -13.31
C HIS A 276 7.27 -15.85 -13.05
N LYS A 277 6.98 -16.25 -11.81
CA LYS A 277 5.68 -16.83 -11.44
C LYS A 277 4.54 -15.82 -11.55
N PHE A 278 4.81 -14.54 -11.27
CA PHE A 278 3.83 -13.46 -11.37
C PHE A 278 3.38 -13.19 -12.81
N THR A 279 4.30 -13.30 -13.78
CA THR A 279 4.00 -13.07 -15.20
C THR A 279 3.65 -14.35 -15.97
N ASN A 280 3.99 -15.51 -15.42
CA ASN A 280 3.71 -16.81 -16.01
C ASN A 280 3.50 -17.84 -14.88
N GLU A 281 2.24 -18.22 -14.68
CA GLU A 281 1.81 -19.17 -13.66
C GLU A 281 2.41 -20.57 -13.83
N SER A 282 2.90 -20.90 -15.02
CA SER A 282 3.51 -22.21 -15.34
C SER A 282 5.04 -22.19 -15.30
N SER A 283 5.68 -21.05 -14.99
CA SER A 283 7.16 -20.91 -15.02
C SER A 283 7.91 -21.80 -14.03
N MET A 284 7.25 -22.28 -12.99
CA MET A 284 7.83 -23.12 -11.94
C MET A 284 6.76 -23.83 -11.12
N GLU A 285 7.15 -24.90 -10.44
CA GLU A 285 6.27 -25.68 -9.58
C GLU A 285 5.86 -24.89 -8.33
N SER A 286 4.57 -24.93 -8.00
CA SER A 286 4.07 -24.37 -6.74
C SER A 286 4.47 -25.25 -5.55
N ASN A 287 4.47 -24.70 -4.34
CA ASN A 287 4.68 -25.44 -3.08
C ASN A 287 6.10 -25.99 -2.82
N THR A 288 7.09 -25.69 -3.66
CA THR A 288 8.48 -26.13 -3.44
C THR A 288 9.05 -25.68 -2.09
N MET A 289 8.68 -24.47 -1.62
CA MET A 289 9.10 -23.96 -0.31
C MET A 289 8.44 -24.66 0.89
N LEU A 290 7.35 -25.41 0.70
CA LEU A 290 6.74 -26.19 1.78
C LEU A 290 7.64 -27.35 2.25
N GLN A 291 8.66 -27.70 1.46
CA GLN A 291 9.66 -28.73 1.80
C GLN A 291 10.86 -28.16 2.58
N TYR A 292 10.83 -26.88 2.95
CA TYR A 292 11.94 -26.28 3.70
C TYR A 292 11.93 -26.75 5.14
N GLU A 293 13.09 -27.23 5.60
CA GLU A 293 13.31 -27.68 6.97
C GLU A 293 14.36 -26.81 7.67
N TYR A 294 14.32 -26.81 9.00
CA TYR A 294 15.42 -26.31 9.81
C TYR A 294 16.58 -27.32 9.81
N ARG A 295 17.78 -26.85 10.16
CA ARG A 295 18.98 -27.68 10.27
C ARG A 295 19.73 -27.39 11.56
N GLU A 296 20.38 -28.41 12.09
CA GLU A 296 21.35 -28.26 13.17
C GLU A 296 22.68 -27.73 12.62
N VAL A 297 23.31 -26.79 13.34
CA VAL A 297 24.65 -26.29 13.05
C VAL A 297 25.53 -26.31 14.30
N GLU A 298 26.78 -26.76 14.15
CA GLU A 298 27.76 -26.81 15.23
C GLU A 298 28.18 -25.39 15.67
N LEU A 299 28.12 -25.10 16.98
CA LEU A 299 28.55 -23.82 17.55
C LEU A 299 30.03 -23.46 17.27
N GLY A 300 30.85 -24.44 16.84
CA GLY A 300 32.29 -24.28 16.58
C GLY A 300 32.67 -23.58 15.27
N GLY A 301 31.76 -23.50 14.28
CA GLY A 301 32.08 -22.99 12.94
C GLY A 301 32.00 -21.47 12.77
N ARG A 302 31.35 -20.75 13.69
CA ARG A 302 31.10 -19.29 13.59
C ARG A 302 32.20 -18.38 14.13
N LYS A 303 33.40 -18.92 14.42
CA LYS A 303 34.55 -18.07 14.81
C LYS A 303 35.23 -17.34 13.64
N SER A 304 34.94 -17.66 12.38
CA SER A 304 35.66 -17.07 11.24
C SER A 304 35.09 -15.73 10.73
N ASN A 305 33.77 -15.51 10.78
CA ASN A 305 33.17 -14.30 10.16
C ASN A 305 32.95 -13.15 11.13
N LEU A 306 32.59 -13.41 12.39
CA LEU A 306 32.39 -12.33 13.38
C LEU A 306 33.73 -11.78 13.90
N VAL A 307 34.74 -12.63 14.07
CA VAL A 307 36.09 -12.21 14.47
C VAL A 307 36.77 -11.46 13.33
N SER A 308 36.63 -11.90 12.07
CA SER A 308 37.10 -11.13 10.91
C SER A 308 36.41 -9.76 10.82
N TYR A 309 35.11 -9.68 11.05
CA TYR A 309 34.36 -8.42 11.06
C TYR A 309 34.79 -7.50 12.21
N ILE A 310 34.96 -8.02 13.44
CA ILE A 310 35.40 -7.25 14.61
C ILE A 310 36.87 -6.80 14.46
N VAL A 311 37.77 -7.66 13.98
CA VAL A 311 39.19 -7.33 13.76
C VAL A 311 39.34 -6.30 12.64
N THR A 312 38.52 -6.39 11.58
CA THR A 312 38.54 -5.40 10.48
C THR A 312 38.01 -4.04 10.95
N ARG A 313 36.97 -4.02 11.80
CA ARG A 313 36.42 -2.78 12.36
C ARG A 313 37.35 -2.16 13.41
N ALA A 314 38.00 -2.97 14.24
CA ALA A 314 39.01 -2.51 15.21
C ALA A 314 40.27 -1.96 14.52
N ARG A 315 40.74 -2.58 13.43
CA ARG A 315 41.83 -2.03 12.61
C ARG A 315 41.49 -0.67 11.99
N ARG A 316 40.25 -0.48 11.50
CA ARG A 316 39.79 0.82 10.98
C ARG A 316 39.68 1.89 12.06
N LEU A 317 39.23 1.53 13.26
CA LEU A 317 39.13 2.44 14.41
C LEU A 317 40.50 2.86 14.97
N ILE A 318 41.47 1.95 15.00
CA ILE A 318 42.84 2.27 15.44
C ILE A 318 43.55 3.14 14.40
N LEU A 319 43.35 2.90 13.10
CA LEU A 319 43.95 3.72 12.05
C LEU A 319 43.36 5.15 11.96
N SER A 320 42.14 5.39 12.45
CA SER A 320 41.56 6.74 12.53
C SER A 320 42.02 7.54 13.76
N ILE A 321 42.71 6.91 14.71
CA ILE A 321 43.29 7.59 15.88
C ILE A 321 44.71 8.12 15.58
N PHE A 322 45.34 7.64 14.50
CA PHE A 322 46.69 8.03 14.06
C PHE A 322 46.72 8.85 12.75
N ARG A 323 45.60 9.43 12.34
CA ARG A 323 45.51 10.48 11.31
C ARG A 323 44.91 11.74 11.93
#